data_AF-A0A1G9C1K2-F1
#
_entry.id   AF-A0A1G9C1K2-F1
#
_cell.length_a   1.000
_cell.length_b   1.000
_cell.length_c   1.000
_cell.angle_alpha   90.00
_cell.angle_beta   90.00
_cell.angle_gamma   90.00
#
_symmetry.space_group_name_H-M   'P 1'
#
loop_
_entity.id
_entity.type
_entity.pdbx_description
1 polymer ?
#
loop_
_entity_poly.entity_id
_entity_poly.type
_entity_poly.pdbx_seq_one_letter_code
_entity_poly.pdbx_strand_id
1 'polypeptide(L)'
;MKRTFTIFILFFVSNLFPQTVSEINKVIKIPDSLSNEKEIRIYKRYSITNASEIFRMYQTKEKKWKAELYKYYHETNSTQTKFELQKLESNTDLRLVWLFFIENDIQILKSIKQIKHKLKGKPEYQLIDGEYEVISRQIHPLDGIGYEAFVRTDNYKHNFDFSNYDQYLKYYPKVDELNSYSEIINILQKEFNIWKS
;
A
#
# COMPACT_ATOMS: atom_id res chain seq x y z
N MET A 1 -27.02 41.36 28.72
CA MET A 1 -26.59 39.95 28.84
C MET A 1 -26.34 39.40 27.45
N LYS A 2 -25.07 39.29 27.01
CA LYS A 2 -24.71 38.70 25.72
C LYS A 2 -24.42 37.21 25.93
N ARG A 3 -25.27 36.33 25.39
CA ARG A 3 -25.03 34.88 25.35
C ARG A 3 -24.21 34.58 24.10
N THR A 4 -22.92 34.30 24.26
CA THR A 4 -22.08 33.75 23.20
C THR A 4 -22.27 32.24 23.15
N PHE A 5 -22.82 31.73 22.05
CA PHE A 5 -22.86 30.30 21.75
C PHE A 5 -21.55 29.91 21.09
N THR A 6 -20.69 29.18 21.80
CA THR A 6 -19.49 28.58 21.21
C THR A 6 -19.88 27.22 20.64
N ILE A 7 -20.02 27.14 19.32
CA ILE A 7 -20.22 25.87 18.61
C ILE A 7 -18.85 25.19 18.48
N PHE A 8 -18.63 24.14 19.25
CA PHE A 8 -17.51 23.21 19.07
C PHE A 8 -17.90 22.20 17.98
N ILE A 9 -17.47 22.40 16.74
CA ILE A 9 -17.53 21.36 15.72
C ILE A 9 -16.26 20.51 15.85
N LEU A 10 -16.37 19.38 16.54
CA LEU A 10 -15.39 18.30 16.42
C LEU A 10 -15.62 17.59 15.09
N PHE A 11 -14.87 17.96 14.06
CA PHE A 11 -14.69 17.10 12.88
C PHE A 11 -13.81 15.91 13.28
N PHE A 12 -14.42 14.88 13.87
CA PHE A 12 -13.83 13.54 13.86
C PHE A 12 -13.85 13.05 12.41
N VAL A 13 -12.74 13.25 11.70
CA VAL A 13 -12.50 12.55 10.44
C VAL A 13 -12.24 11.10 10.83
N SER A 14 -13.28 10.26 10.77
CA SER A 14 -13.13 8.82 10.90
C SER A 14 -12.21 8.34 9.78
N ASN A 15 -11.09 7.72 10.15
CA ASN A 15 -10.29 6.95 9.21
C ASN A 15 -11.19 5.82 8.71
N LEU A 16 -11.76 5.99 7.51
CA LEU A 16 -12.53 4.98 6.80
C LEU A 16 -11.57 3.88 6.31
N PHE A 17 -11.08 3.06 7.23
CA PHE A 17 -10.59 1.72 6.94
C PHE A 17 -11.21 0.79 7.98
N PRO A 18 -12.11 -0.12 7.58
CA PRO A 18 -12.88 -0.94 8.52
C PRO A 18 -12.02 -1.83 9.43
N GLN A 19 -10.75 -2.09 9.07
CA GLN A 19 -9.79 -2.88 9.85
C GLN A 19 -8.37 -2.32 9.78
N THR A 20 -7.68 -2.28 10.90
CA THR A 20 -6.25 -1.96 11.02
C THR A 20 -5.38 -3.17 10.65
N VAL A 21 -4.12 -2.93 10.27
CA VAL A 21 -3.13 -4.02 10.02
C VAL A 21 -3.01 -4.95 11.24
N SER A 22 -3.07 -4.39 12.45
CA SER A 22 -2.96 -5.16 13.70
C SER A 22 -4.12 -6.15 13.89
N GLU A 23 -5.34 -5.74 13.55
CA GLU A 23 -6.51 -6.62 13.63
C GLU A 23 -6.40 -7.80 12.65
N ILE A 24 -5.96 -7.53 11.41
CA ILE A 24 -5.71 -8.59 10.41
C ILE A 24 -4.63 -9.55 10.92
N ASN A 25 -3.51 -9.03 11.41
CA ASN A 25 -2.39 -9.81 11.93
C ASN A 25 -2.79 -10.73 13.07
N LYS A 26 -3.61 -10.23 14.00
CA LYS A 26 -4.16 -11.01 15.11
C LYS A 26 -4.98 -12.21 14.61
N VAL A 27 -5.81 -12.02 13.59
CA VAL A 27 -6.63 -13.08 13.00
C VAL A 27 -5.77 -14.12 12.29
N ILE A 28 -4.81 -13.69 11.46
CA ILE A 28 -3.93 -14.60 10.71
C ILE A 28 -2.75 -15.14 11.55
N LYS A 29 -2.71 -14.77 12.84
CA LYS A 29 -1.75 -15.23 13.85
C LYS A 29 -0.29 -14.93 13.50
N ILE A 30 -0.04 -13.74 12.94
CA ILE A 30 1.33 -13.23 12.76
C ILE A 30 1.56 -12.01 13.67
N PRO A 31 2.79 -11.76 14.14
CA PRO A 31 3.08 -10.60 14.98
C PRO A 31 3.07 -9.32 14.16
N ASP A 32 2.68 -8.20 14.77
CA ASP A 32 2.70 -6.88 14.11
C ASP A 32 4.10 -6.43 13.69
N SER A 33 5.11 -6.90 14.42
CA SER A 33 6.50 -6.64 14.05
C SER A 33 7.00 -7.64 12.99
N LEU A 34 7.87 -7.13 12.10
CA LEU A 34 8.61 -7.95 11.16
C LEU A 34 9.68 -8.76 11.92
N SER A 35 9.42 -10.06 12.06
CA SER A 35 10.19 -10.93 12.95
C SER A 35 11.51 -11.39 12.34
N ASN A 36 11.59 -11.48 11.02
CA ASN A 36 12.79 -11.90 10.31
C ASN A 36 13.59 -10.68 9.86
N GLU A 37 14.92 -10.81 9.78
CA GLU A 37 15.83 -9.73 9.35
C GLU A 37 15.59 -9.30 7.90
N LYS A 38 15.13 -10.22 7.07
CA LYS A 38 14.69 -9.95 5.70
C LYS A 38 13.26 -10.39 5.56
N GLU A 39 12.35 -9.43 5.50
CA GLU A 39 10.92 -9.68 5.43
C GLU A 39 10.22 -8.53 4.71
N ILE A 40 9.33 -8.87 3.79
CA ILE A 40 8.37 -7.95 3.19
C ILE A 40 6.97 -8.49 3.42
N ARG A 41 6.05 -7.61 3.81
CA ARG A 41 4.61 -7.87 3.87
C ARG A 41 3.91 -6.79 3.08
N ILE A 42 3.03 -7.19 2.15
CA ILE A 42 2.23 -6.26 1.37
C ILE A 42 0.76 -6.63 1.58
N TYR A 43 0.02 -5.70 2.16
CA TYR A 43 -1.42 -5.81 2.40
C TYR A 43 -2.14 -5.14 1.25
N LYS A 44 -2.82 -5.93 0.43
CA LYS A 44 -3.73 -5.45 -0.60
C LYS A 44 -5.13 -5.32 0.00
N ARG A 45 -5.69 -4.12 -0.09
CA ARG A 45 -7.00 -3.74 0.44
C ARG A 45 -7.88 -3.18 -0.69
N TYR A 46 -9.17 -3.46 -0.61
CA TYR A 46 -10.15 -2.96 -1.55
C TYR A 46 -11.02 -1.92 -0.84
N SER A 47 -11.32 -0.79 -1.48
CA SER A 47 -12.05 0.32 -0.84
C SER A 47 -13.42 -0.05 -0.25
N ILE A 48 -14.10 -1.04 -0.84
CA ILE A 48 -15.52 -1.34 -0.53
C ILE A 48 -15.71 -2.74 0.08
N THR A 49 -14.72 -3.64 -0.03
CA THR A 49 -14.88 -5.04 0.41
C THR A 49 -14.15 -5.29 1.72
N ASN A 50 -14.74 -6.09 2.60
CA ASN A 50 -14.12 -6.55 3.85
C ASN A 50 -13.14 -7.73 3.64
N ALA A 51 -12.58 -7.85 2.44
CA ALA A 51 -11.57 -8.83 2.09
C ALA A 51 -10.21 -8.14 1.93
N SER A 52 -9.14 -8.86 2.27
CA SER A 52 -7.76 -8.40 2.11
C SER A 52 -6.87 -9.56 1.75
N GLU A 53 -5.84 -9.28 0.96
CA GLU A 53 -4.84 -10.27 0.60
C GLU A 53 -3.48 -9.80 1.12
N ILE A 54 -2.75 -10.67 1.82
CA ILE A 54 -1.49 -10.33 2.45
C ILE A 54 -0.41 -11.22 1.85
N PHE A 55 0.42 -10.63 1.00
CA PHE A 55 1.64 -11.27 0.55
C PHE A 55 2.70 -11.14 1.63
N ARG A 56 3.42 -12.22 1.92
CA ARG A 56 4.53 -12.24 2.86
C ARG A 56 5.69 -13.03 2.26
N MET A 57 6.87 -12.43 2.18
CA MET A 57 8.10 -13.12 1.82
C MET A 57 9.19 -12.83 2.84
N TYR A 58 9.92 -13.86 3.27
CA TYR A 58 10.93 -13.72 4.30
C TYR A 58 12.02 -14.78 4.21
N GLN A 59 13.18 -14.45 4.80
CA GLN A 59 14.26 -15.40 5.04
C GLN A 59 14.17 -15.95 6.46
N THR A 60 14.16 -17.27 6.62
CA THR A 60 14.21 -17.93 7.94
C THR A 60 15.60 -17.81 8.57
N LYS A 61 15.71 -18.12 9.86
CA LYS A 61 16.99 -18.16 10.58
C LYS A 61 18.01 -19.12 9.95
N GLU A 62 17.52 -20.19 9.32
CA GLU A 62 18.33 -21.17 8.58
C GLU A 62 18.66 -20.71 7.15
N LYS A 63 18.48 -19.43 6.84
CA LYS A 63 18.77 -18.80 5.53
C LYS A 63 17.95 -19.34 4.36
N LYS A 64 16.80 -19.99 4.62
CA LYS A 64 15.85 -20.46 3.60
C LYS A 64 14.81 -19.38 3.33
N TRP A 65 14.43 -19.21 2.07
CA TRP A 65 13.38 -18.26 1.69
C TRP A 65 12.01 -18.93 1.65
N LYS A 66 10.99 -18.18 2.07
CA LYS A 66 9.59 -18.59 2.03
C LYS A 66 8.73 -17.44 1.52
N ALA A 67 7.70 -17.78 0.74
CA ALA A 67 6.66 -16.87 0.31
C ALA A 67 5.28 -17.46 0.62
N GLU A 68 4.38 -16.63 1.12
CA GLU A 68 3.08 -16.99 1.65
C GLU A 68 2.05 -15.93 1.22
N LEU A 69 0.83 -16.36 0.90
CA LEU A 69 -0.32 -15.50 0.69
C LEU A 69 -1.39 -15.84 1.72
N TYR A 70 -1.81 -14.85 2.49
CA TYR A 70 -2.98 -14.95 3.34
C TYR A 70 -4.16 -14.28 2.63
N LYS A 71 -5.26 -15.00 2.49
CA LYS A 71 -6.54 -14.42 2.04
C LYS A 71 -7.43 -14.26 3.25
N TYR A 72 -7.72 -13.02 3.59
CA TYR A 72 -8.53 -12.62 4.73
C TYR A 72 -9.90 -12.20 4.23
N TYR A 73 -10.96 -12.67 4.86
CA TYR A 73 -12.33 -12.28 4.52
C TYR A 73 -13.24 -12.27 5.75
N HIS A 74 -14.11 -11.26 5.81
CA HIS A 74 -15.30 -11.29 6.67
C HIS A 74 -16.42 -12.06 5.99
N GLU A 75 -16.95 -13.06 6.69
CA GLU A 75 -18.12 -13.81 6.25
C GLU A 75 -19.38 -12.94 6.43
N THR A 76 -20.17 -12.76 5.38
CA THR A 76 -21.33 -11.85 5.35
C THR A 76 -22.44 -12.22 6.34
N ASN A 77 -22.47 -13.48 6.79
CA ASN A 77 -23.51 -14.03 7.67
C ASN A 77 -22.99 -14.48 9.04
N SER A 78 -21.74 -14.19 9.39
CA SER A 78 -21.17 -14.53 10.69
C SER A 78 -20.29 -13.40 11.21
N THR A 79 -20.18 -13.27 12.53
CA THR A 79 -19.20 -12.38 13.16
C THR A 79 -17.78 -12.93 13.09
N GLN A 80 -17.58 -14.10 12.45
CA GLN A 80 -16.30 -14.78 12.41
C GLN A 80 -15.50 -14.34 11.18
N THR A 81 -14.34 -13.78 11.45
CA THR A 81 -13.33 -13.54 10.43
C THR A 81 -12.57 -14.83 10.15
N LYS A 82 -12.37 -15.15 8.86
CA LYS A 82 -11.63 -16.33 8.42
C LYS A 82 -10.42 -15.92 7.59
N PHE A 83 -9.45 -16.83 7.53
CA PHE A 83 -8.34 -16.69 6.61
C PHE A 83 -7.92 -18.03 6.01
N GLU A 84 -7.38 -17.96 4.80
CA GLU A 84 -6.71 -19.06 4.12
C GLU A 84 -5.23 -18.74 3.96
N LEU A 85 -4.37 -19.72 4.22
CA LEU A 85 -2.94 -19.64 3.97
C LEU A 85 -2.59 -20.47 2.75
N GLN A 86 -2.03 -19.83 1.75
CA GLN A 86 -1.44 -20.46 0.58
C GLN A 86 0.08 -20.27 0.64
N LYS A 87 0.84 -21.38 0.63
CA LYS A 87 2.28 -21.31 0.37
C LYS A 87 2.48 -21.01 -1.11
N LEU A 88 3.35 -20.06 -1.41
CA LEU A 88 3.62 -19.65 -2.78
C LEU A 88 4.92 -20.29 -3.25
N GLU A 89 4.88 -20.81 -4.47
CA GLU A 89 6.06 -21.15 -5.25
C GLU A 89 6.34 -19.98 -6.20
N SER A 90 7.61 -19.68 -6.41
CA SER A 90 8.04 -18.66 -7.35
C SER A 90 8.51 -19.33 -8.64
N ASN A 91 8.26 -18.66 -9.77
CA ASN A 91 8.82 -19.05 -11.07
C ASN A 91 10.35 -18.97 -11.11
N THR A 92 10.97 -18.20 -10.21
CA THR A 92 12.42 -18.07 -10.07
C THR A 92 12.89 -18.31 -8.63
N ASP A 93 14.20 -18.23 -8.38
CA ASP A 93 14.74 -18.31 -7.02
C ASP A 93 14.27 -17.11 -6.19
N LEU A 94 13.67 -17.35 -5.02
CA LEU A 94 13.17 -16.30 -4.12
C LEU A 94 14.24 -15.29 -3.68
N ARG A 95 15.53 -15.65 -3.72
CA ARG A 95 16.64 -14.71 -3.52
C ARG A 95 16.70 -13.67 -4.64
N LEU A 96 16.47 -14.08 -5.89
CA LEU A 96 16.42 -13.16 -7.02
C LEU A 96 15.18 -12.27 -6.91
N VAL A 97 14.02 -12.84 -6.55
CA VAL A 97 12.81 -12.06 -6.25
C VAL A 97 13.07 -11.00 -5.18
N TRP A 98 13.78 -11.36 -4.11
CA TRP A 98 14.17 -10.40 -3.08
C TRP A 98 15.05 -9.28 -3.63
N LEU A 99 16.05 -9.60 -4.45
CA LEU A 99 16.93 -8.60 -5.05
C LEU A 99 16.18 -7.65 -5.98
N PHE A 100 15.17 -8.13 -6.72
CA PHE A 100 14.31 -7.26 -7.52
C PHE A 100 13.54 -6.25 -6.66
N PHE A 101 13.07 -6.64 -5.48
CA PHE A 101 12.50 -5.66 -4.57
C PHE A 101 13.54 -4.63 -4.11
N ILE A 102 14.77 -5.06 -3.79
CA ILE A 102 15.84 -4.13 -3.40
C ILE A 102 16.18 -3.14 -4.53
N GLU A 103 16.24 -3.61 -5.77
CA GLU A 103 16.47 -2.78 -6.97
C GLU A 103 15.37 -1.72 -7.16
N ASN A 104 14.16 -1.99 -6.70
CA ASN A 104 13.02 -1.07 -6.73
C ASN A 104 12.86 -0.26 -5.42
N ASP A 105 13.97 -0.03 -4.72
CA ASP A 105 14.09 0.90 -3.59
C ASP A 105 13.10 0.68 -2.43
N ILE A 106 12.62 -0.55 -2.21
CA ILE A 106 11.63 -0.86 -1.15
C ILE A 106 12.05 -0.43 0.27
N GLN A 107 13.33 -0.16 0.48
CA GLN A 107 13.90 0.29 1.76
C GLN A 107 13.64 1.78 2.04
N ILE A 108 13.38 2.57 1.01
CA ILE A 108 13.25 4.03 1.08
C ILE A 108 12.06 4.57 0.27
N LEU A 109 11.31 3.69 -0.41
CA LEU A 109 10.23 4.06 -1.31
C LEU A 109 9.13 4.82 -0.56
N LYS A 110 8.83 6.05 -1.00
CA LYS A 110 7.90 6.93 -0.29
C LYS A 110 6.46 6.44 -0.40
N SER A 111 5.59 6.86 0.52
CA SER A 111 4.14 6.71 0.34
C SER A 111 3.61 7.67 -0.72
N ILE A 112 2.48 7.34 -1.34
CA ILE A 112 1.85 8.18 -2.37
C ILE A 112 1.53 9.60 -1.85
N LYS A 113 1.16 9.70 -0.56
CA LYS A 113 0.92 10.97 0.12
C LYS A 113 2.15 11.88 0.15
N GLN A 114 3.34 11.31 0.27
CA GLN A 114 4.61 12.06 0.36
C GLN A 114 5.07 12.57 -1.01
N ILE A 115 4.66 11.91 -2.09
CA ILE A 115 4.99 12.31 -3.47
C ILE A 115 3.91 13.18 -4.13
N LYS A 116 2.88 13.61 -3.40
CA LYS A 116 1.78 14.44 -3.94
C LYS A 116 2.25 15.66 -4.73
N HIS A 117 3.39 16.25 -4.37
CA HIS A 117 3.98 17.37 -5.10
C HIS A 117 4.40 17.02 -6.55
N LYS A 118 4.71 15.74 -6.82
CA LYS A 118 5.03 15.20 -8.15
C LYS A 118 3.78 14.81 -8.95
N LEU A 119 2.62 14.65 -8.30
CA LEU A 119 1.36 14.23 -8.91
C LEU A 119 0.52 15.42 -9.37
N LYS A 120 1.17 16.37 -10.04
CA LYS A 120 0.55 17.60 -10.55
C LYS A 120 0.71 17.65 -12.06
N GLY A 121 -0.38 18.01 -12.75
CA GLY A 121 -0.33 18.32 -14.17
C GLY A 121 0.60 19.49 -14.45
N LYS A 122 0.89 19.72 -15.73
CA LYS A 122 1.71 20.87 -16.15
C LYS A 122 1.11 22.16 -15.57
N PRO A 123 1.95 23.04 -14.99
CA PRO A 123 1.46 24.33 -14.52
C PRO A 123 0.98 25.17 -15.71
N GLU A 124 -0.22 25.72 -15.55
CA GLU A 124 -0.82 26.68 -16.47
C GLU A 124 -0.89 28.04 -15.74
N TYR A 125 -0.59 29.12 -16.45
CA TYR A 125 -0.70 30.48 -15.94
C TYR A 125 -2.05 31.07 -16.38
N GLN A 126 -2.87 31.48 -15.43
CA GLN A 126 -4.20 32.05 -15.71
C GLN A 126 -4.34 33.39 -15.01
N LEU A 127 -4.98 34.36 -15.68
CA LEU A 127 -5.32 35.65 -15.08
C LEU A 127 -6.63 35.49 -14.30
N ILE A 128 -6.57 35.58 -12.97
CA ILE A 128 -7.70 35.44 -12.05
C ILE A 128 -7.75 36.70 -11.18
N ASP A 129 -8.89 37.38 -11.18
CA ASP A 129 -9.10 38.63 -10.44
C ASP A 129 -8.03 39.71 -10.67
N GLY A 130 -7.45 39.75 -11.87
CA GLY A 130 -6.42 40.72 -12.27
C GLY A 130 -4.98 40.33 -11.91
N GLU A 131 -4.78 39.19 -11.27
CA GLU A 131 -3.47 38.64 -10.90
C GLU A 131 -3.18 37.34 -11.68
N TYR A 132 -1.92 37.09 -12.02
CA TYR A 132 -1.55 35.82 -12.65
C TYR A 132 -1.36 34.73 -11.59
N GLU A 133 -2.17 33.68 -11.65
CA GLU A 133 -2.08 32.51 -10.78
C GLU A 133 -1.53 31.29 -11.53
N VAL A 134 -0.82 30.42 -10.79
CA VAL A 134 -0.35 29.13 -11.29
C VAL A 134 -1.37 28.05 -10.92
N ILE A 135 -2.04 27.50 -11.92
CA ILE A 135 -2.99 26.40 -11.74
C ILE A 135 -2.33 25.10 -12.20
N SER A 136 -2.50 24.04 -11.41
CA SER A 136 -2.12 22.68 -11.81
C SER A 136 -3.28 21.74 -11.56
N ARG A 137 -3.64 20.94 -12.57
CA ARG A 137 -4.70 19.93 -12.42
C ARG A 137 -4.16 18.74 -11.63
N GLN A 138 -4.98 18.22 -10.72
CA GLN A 138 -4.69 16.98 -10.00
C GLN A 138 -5.87 16.03 -10.21
N ILE A 139 -5.56 14.76 -10.41
CA ILE A 139 -6.56 13.70 -10.39
C ILE A 139 -6.73 13.18 -8.96
N HIS A 140 -7.97 12.87 -8.59
CA HIS A 140 -8.29 12.25 -7.31
C HIS A 140 -9.15 11.01 -7.57
N PRO A 141 -8.53 9.85 -7.80
CA PRO A 141 -9.23 8.57 -7.85
C PRO A 141 -10.06 8.35 -6.59
N LEU A 142 -11.36 8.10 -6.75
CA LEU A 142 -12.29 7.90 -5.63
C LEU A 142 -12.34 6.45 -5.16
N ASP A 143 -12.26 5.50 -6.10
CA ASP A 143 -12.33 4.07 -5.84
C ASP A 143 -11.10 3.35 -6.42
N GLY A 144 -10.71 2.26 -5.75
CA GLY A 144 -9.77 1.30 -6.30
C GLY A 144 -9.08 0.45 -5.25
N ILE A 145 -7.82 0.12 -5.52
CA ILE A 145 -7.03 -0.83 -4.72
C ILE A 145 -5.94 -0.06 -3.99
N GLY A 146 -5.88 -0.29 -2.68
CA GLY A 146 -4.84 0.22 -1.81
C GLY A 146 -3.84 -0.86 -1.43
N TYR A 147 -2.59 -0.46 -1.29
CA TYR A 147 -1.51 -1.31 -0.81
C TYR A 147 -0.81 -0.64 0.38
N GLU A 148 -0.50 -1.43 1.38
CA GLU A 148 0.34 -1.02 2.51
C GLU A 148 1.48 -2.04 2.64
N ALA A 149 2.72 -1.58 2.51
CA ALA A 149 3.91 -2.41 2.52
C ALA A 149 4.74 -2.15 3.77
N PHE A 150 5.21 -3.23 4.38
CA PHE A 150 6.13 -3.22 5.50
C PHE A 150 7.36 -4.02 5.11
N VAL A 151 8.53 -3.42 5.28
CA VAL A 151 9.79 -3.97 4.83
C VAL A 151 10.80 -3.93 5.96
N ARG A 152 11.53 -5.03 6.11
CA ARG A 152 12.72 -5.11 6.95
C ARG A 152 13.86 -5.68 6.14
N THR A 153 14.99 -4.98 6.14
CA THR A 153 16.23 -5.40 5.48
C THR A 153 17.41 -5.19 6.44
N ASP A 154 17.76 -6.24 7.17
CA ASP A 154 18.83 -6.29 8.19
C ASP A 154 18.72 -5.14 9.22
N ASN A 155 19.23 -3.96 8.87
CA ASN A 155 19.29 -2.74 9.67
C ASN A 155 18.15 -1.73 9.40
N TYR A 156 17.40 -1.87 8.31
CA TYR A 156 16.34 -0.93 7.95
C TYR A 156 14.97 -1.52 8.19
N LYS A 157 14.06 -0.68 8.70
CA LYS A 157 12.63 -0.93 8.73
C LYS A 157 11.95 0.24 8.05
N HIS A 158 11.11 -0.06 7.10
CA HIS A 158 10.42 0.94 6.32
C HIS A 158 8.98 0.51 6.06
N ASN A 159 8.08 1.48 5.97
CA ASN A 159 6.70 1.25 5.60
C ASN A 159 6.23 2.35 4.66
N PHE A 160 5.42 1.96 3.69
CA PHE A 160 4.86 2.88 2.72
C PHE A 160 3.51 2.37 2.22
N ASP A 161 2.68 3.29 1.80
CA ASP A 161 1.35 3.03 1.28
C ASP A 161 1.18 3.65 -0.11
N PHE A 162 0.49 2.94 -0.98
CA PHE A 162 0.20 3.41 -2.32
C PHE A 162 -1.16 2.87 -2.76
N SER A 163 -2.04 3.78 -3.13
CA SER A 163 -3.38 3.45 -3.60
C SER A 163 -3.58 4.03 -4.99
N ASN A 164 -4.28 3.29 -5.85
CA ASN A 164 -4.62 3.74 -7.20
C ASN A 164 -3.39 4.16 -8.03
N TYR A 165 -2.23 3.53 -7.75
CA TYR A 165 -0.95 3.88 -8.38
C TYR A 165 -1.01 3.73 -9.90
N ASP A 166 -1.77 2.75 -10.39
CA ASP A 166 -1.99 2.46 -11.80
C ASP A 166 -2.69 3.62 -12.52
N GLN A 167 -3.68 4.24 -11.87
CA GLN A 167 -4.34 5.43 -12.40
C GLN A 167 -3.37 6.60 -12.42
N TYR A 168 -2.65 6.85 -11.33
CA TYR A 168 -1.65 7.92 -11.29
C TYR A 168 -0.56 7.72 -12.35
N LEU A 169 -0.11 6.48 -12.58
CA LEU A 169 0.95 6.16 -13.53
C LEU A 169 0.55 6.53 -14.97
N LYS A 170 -0.73 6.36 -15.35
CA LYS A 170 -1.25 6.76 -16.66
C LYS A 170 -1.08 8.26 -16.93
N TYR A 171 -1.25 9.10 -15.91
CA TYR A 171 -1.16 10.56 -16.04
C TYR A 171 0.24 11.10 -15.75
N TYR A 172 1.00 10.41 -14.90
CA TYR A 172 2.32 10.82 -14.42
C TYR A 172 3.40 9.74 -14.65
N PRO A 173 3.61 9.27 -15.90
CA PRO A 173 4.45 8.11 -16.20
C PRO A 173 5.94 8.31 -15.87
N LYS A 174 6.38 9.56 -15.67
CA LYS A 174 7.76 9.91 -15.34
C LYS A 174 8.04 9.98 -13.83
N VAL A 175 7.07 9.67 -12.99
CA VAL A 175 7.28 9.67 -11.53
C VAL A 175 7.87 8.32 -11.14
N ASP A 176 9.13 8.34 -10.71
CA ASP A 176 9.89 7.13 -10.38
C ASP A 176 9.16 6.25 -9.36
N GLU A 177 8.60 6.83 -8.30
CA GLU A 177 7.89 6.04 -7.27
C GLU A 177 6.68 5.28 -7.83
N LEU A 178 5.95 5.85 -8.80
CA LEU A 178 4.83 5.16 -9.45
C LEU A 178 5.30 3.97 -10.29
N ASN A 179 6.45 4.11 -10.96
CA ASN A 179 7.06 3.01 -11.71
C ASN A 179 7.53 1.91 -10.74
N SER A 180 8.18 2.26 -9.62
CA SER A 180 8.57 1.29 -8.61
C SER A 180 7.39 0.54 -8.01
N TYR A 181 6.27 1.22 -7.71
CA TYR A 181 5.04 0.53 -7.26
C TYR A 181 4.55 -0.47 -8.32
N SER A 182 4.57 -0.06 -9.60
CA SER A 182 4.17 -0.92 -10.70
C SER A 182 5.07 -2.14 -10.82
N GLU A 183 6.39 -1.98 -10.74
CA GLU A 183 7.33 -3.10 -10.82
C GLU A 183 7.18 -4.06 -9.63
N ILE A 184 6.96 -3.55 -8.42
CA ILE A 184 6.66 -4.38 -7.25
C ILE A 184 5.42 -5.26 -7.51
N ILE A 185 4.33 -4.70 -8.01
CA ILE A 185 3.11 -5.48 -8.31
C ILE A 185 3.32 -6.43 -9.49
N ASN A 186 4.04 -6.00 -10.53
CA ASN A 186 4.38 -6.84 -11.68
C ASN A 186 5.20 -8.07 -11.26
N ILE A 187 6.17 -7.92 -10.36
CA ILE A 187 6.94 -9.03 -9.79
C ILE A 187 6.00 -10.01 -9.10
N LEU A 188 5.05 -9.53 -8.30
CA LEU A 188 4.11 -10.41 -7.61
C LEU A 188 3.24 -11.22 -8.57
N GLN A 189 2.76 -10.57 -9.64
CA GLN A 189 1.98 -11.22 -10.68
C GLN A 189 2.80 -12.24 -11.47
N LYS A 190 4.02 -11.87 -11.88
CA LYS A 190 4.90 -12.70 -12.72
C LYS A 190 5.50 -13.86 -11.95
N GLU A 191 5.97 -13.64 -10.72
CA GLU A 191 6.71 -14.65 -9.97
C GLU A 191 5.78 -15.60 -9.22
N PHE A 192 4.67 -15.10 -8.68
CA PHE A 192 3.79 -15.89 -7.79
C PHE A 192 2.40 -16.14 -8.36
N ASN A 193 2.09 -15.59 -9.54
CA ASN A 193 0.79 -15.76 -10.18
C ASN A 193 -0.38 -15.20 -9.33
N ILE A 194 -0.12 -14.19 -8.49
CA ILE A 194 -1.11 -13.55 -7.60
C ILE A 194 -1.49 -12.16 -8.10
N TRP A 195 -2.67 -11.67 -7.70
CA TRP A 195 -3.13 -10.30 -7.96
C TRP A 195 -3.11 -9.87 -9.43
N LYS A 196 -3.32 -10.82 -10.35
CA LYS A 196 -3.49 -10.52 -11.76
C LYS A 196 -4.66 -9.57 -11.96
N SER A 197 -4.40 -8.51 -12.71
CA SER A 197 -5.37 -7.54 -13.22
C SER A 197 -5.83 -7.95 -14.60
#